data_AF-A0A9W4KMY2-F1
#
_entry.id   AF-A0A9W4KMY2-F1
#
_cell.length_a   1.000
_cell.length_b   1.000
_cell.length_c   1.000
_cell.angle_alpha   90.00
_cell.angle_beta   90.00
_cell.angle_gamma   90.00
#
_symmetry.space_group_name_H-M   'P 1'
#
loop_
_entity.id
_entity.type
_entity.pdbx_description
1 polymer ?
#
loop_
_entity_poly.entity_id
_entity_poly.type
_entity_poly.pdbx_seq_one_letter_code
_entity_poly.pdbx_strand_id
1 'polypeptide(L)'
;MSLVKRLSPAERAPSGTDRSDSPLLKIPGSPSGPQMLNCDEVPSWYAQNPYIRTGYRPVTPSIPRCLSSLRYLHNETVNVYSHLIPATIAFLGNGLLYGYFKTSFPDATWTDQLVFHIYLTTSVLCFGISSAYHTLLCHSAHFSDVWVAWIMSLLYSRFLVRLSRGYTLDSTASHTYKSFIGQWSTHFPESWKPGSFDIWGSSHQVFHISVVICATVHLYGILLAFQWNNENQRCKTG
;
A
#
# COMPACT_ATOMS: atom_id res chain seq x y z
N MET A 1 -30.26 -13.46 5.38
CA MET A 1 -30.56 -12.96 6.75
C MET A 1 -29.30 -12.99 7.63
N SER A 2 -28.31 -12.13 7.45
CA SER A 2 -28.04 -11.11 6.44
C SER A 2 -26.77 -10.40 6.93
N LEU A 3 -25.85 -10.11 6.02
CA LEU A 3 -24.61 -9.36 6.23
C LEU A 3 -24.78 -8.00 6.95
N VAL A 4 -26.01 -7.55 7.20
CA VAL A 4 -26.36 -6.32 7.91
C VAL A 4 -26.05 -6.34 9.41
N LYS A 5 -25.85 -7.52 10.03
CA LYS A 5 -25.50 -7.58 11.47
C LYS A 5 -24.07 -7.12 11.81
N ARG A 6 -23.25 -6.77 10.80
CA ARG A 6 -21.94 -6.13 10.97
C ARG A 6 -21.97 -4.59 10.85
N LEU A 7 -23.16 -4.00 10.66
CA LEU A 7 -23.36 -2.54 10.60
C LEU A 7 -24.17 -1.99 11.79
N SER A 8 -24.44 -2.79 12.83
CA SER A 8 -24.92 -2.24 14.09
C SER A 8 -23.75 -1.62 14.85
N PRO A 9 -23.87 -0.39 15.36
CA PRO A 9 -22.84 0.20 16.20
C PRO A 9 -22.63 -0.74 17.38
N ALA A 10 -21.46 -1.37 17.44
CA ALA A 10 -21.07 -2.20 18.57
C ALA A 10 -21.34 -1.41 19.84
N GLU A 11 -21.97 -2.08 20.80
CA GLU A 11 -22.27 -1.59 22.14
C GLU A 11 -21.18 -0.64 22.61
N ARG A 12 -21.59 0.59 22.95
CA ARG A 12 -20.76 1.56 23.67
C ARG A 12 -20.19 0.85 24.88
N ALA A 13 -18.90 0.52 24.80
CA ALA A 13 -18.08 0.34 25.97
C ALA A 13 -18.25 1.59 26.86
N PRO A 14 -18.19 1.44 28.20
CA PRO A 14 -18.47 2.54 29.12
C PRO A 14 -17.57 3.72 28.78
N SER A 15 -18.16 4.92 28.77
CA SER A 15 -17.52 6.21 28.53
C SER A 15 -16.17 6.31 29.27
N GLY A 16 -15.09 6.05 28.55
CA GLY A 16 -13.72 6.17 29.02
C GLY A 16 -12.94 6.97 27.99
N THR A 17 -12.96 8.30 28.15
CA THR A 17 -12.16 9.29 27.41
C THR A 17 -12.16 9.13 25.89
N ASP A 18 -12.89 10.01 25.20
CA ASP A 18 -12.68 10.26 23.79
C ASP A 18 -11.21 10.73 23.59
N ARG A 19 -10.28 9.81 23.32
CA ARG A 19 -8.84 10.09 23.16
C ARG A 19 -8.56 10.67 21.76
N SER A 20 -9.44 11.55 21.28
CA SER A 20 -9.08 12.54 20.24
C SER A 20 -7.96 13.46 20.75
N ASP A 21 -7.81 13.57 22.08
CA ASP A 21 -6.73 14.23 22.81
C ASP A 21 -5.63 13.27 23.26
N SER A 22 -5.09 12.42 22.37
CA SER A 22 -3.76 11.84 22.68
C SER A 22 -2.79 13.01 22.88
N PRO A 23 -2.02 13.03 23.98
CA PRO A 23 -1.24 14.20 24.34
C PRO A 23 -0.33 14.54 23.16
N LEU A 24 -0.58 15.70 22.53
CA LEU A 24 0.43 16.40 21.76
C LEU A 24 1.65 16.45 22.66
N LEU A 25 2.68 15.66 22.34
CA LEU A 25 3.89 15.50 23.13
C LEU A 25 4.34 16.84 23.74
N LYS A 26 4.00 17.05 25.01
CA LYS A 26 4.66 18.00 25.89
C LYS A 26 5.40 17.15 26.91
N ILE A 27 6.57 16.66 26.53
CA ILE A 27 7.57 16.19 27.49
C ILE A 27 8.72 17.20 27.43
N PRO A 28 8.76 18.19 28.33
CA PRO A 28 9.93 19.04 28.48
C PRO A 28 11.09 18.16 28.98
N GLY A 29 12.20 18.11 28.23
CA GLY A 29 13.46 17.49 28.68
C GLY A 29 13.81 16.09 28.17
N SER A 30 13.15 15.57 27.12
CA SER A 30 13.48 14.26 26.53
C SER A 30 14.77 14.32 25.68
N PRO A 31 15.58 13.23 25.59
CA PRO A 31 16.83 13.18 24.81
C PRO A 31 16.59 13.51 23.33
N SER A 32 17.64 13.92 22.63
CA SER A 32 17.64 14.43 21.25
C SER A 32 17.24 13.39 20.18
N GLY A 33 16.02 12.84 20.25
CA GLY A 33 15.47 11.87 19.30
C GLY A 33 13.94 11.71 19.39
N PRO A 34 13.29 11.20 18.33
CA PRO A 34 11.85 10.96 18.33
C PRO A 34 11.48 9.80 19.26
N GLN A 35 10.64 10.05 20.27
CA GLN A 35 10.14 9.04 21.21
C GLN A 35 8.99 8.24 20.61
N MET A 36 9.18 6.92 20.47
CA MET A 36 8.13 6.00 20.02
C MET A 36 7.24 5.57 21.19
N LEU A 37 5.98 5.29 20.89
CA LEU A 37 4.93 4.95 21.84
C LEU A 37 4.54 3.46 21.73
N ASN A 38 3.96 2.94 22.80
CA ASN A 38 3.31 1.64 22.85
C ASN A 38 1.86 1.73 22.36
N CYS A 39 1.25 0.58 22.02
CA CYS A 39 -0.13 0.50 21.52
C CYS A 39 -1.16 1.10 22.49
N ASP A 40 -0.91 1.02 23.81
CA ASP A 40 -1.83 1.50 24.85
C ASP A 40 -1.77 3.02 25.05
N GLU A 41 -0.74 3.66 24.49
CA GLU A 41 -0.45 5.11 24.57
C GLU A 41 -1.00 5.89 23.36
N VAL A 42 -1.47 5.21 22.32
CA VAL A 42 -2.05 5.81 21.12
C VAL A 42 -3.57 5.54 21.03
N PRO A 43 -4.32 6.29 20.21
CA PRO A 43 -5.74 6.02 20.01
C PRO A 43 -6.00 4.66 19.39
N SER A 44 -7.15 4.07 19.70
CA SER A 44 -7.59 2.78 19.15
C SER A 44 -7.78 2.80 17.63
N TRP A 45 -8.13 3.95 17.03
CA TRP A 45 -8.19 4.08 15.56
C TRP A 45 -6.82 3.93 14.90
N TYR A 46 -5.74 4.17 15.63
CA TYR A 46 -4.36 4.07 15.15
C TYR A 46 -3.78 2.67 15.45
N ALA A 47 -3.98 2.14 16.66
CA ALA A 47 -3.54 0.80 17.05
C ALA A 47 -4.61 -0.28 16.79
N GLN A 48 -4.98 -0.49 15.52
CA GLN A 48 -6.04 -1.46 15.15
C GLN A 48 -5.59 -2.92 15.21
N ASN A 49 -4.30 -3.19 14.97
CA ASN A 49 -3.73 -4.54 15.04
C ASN A 49 -3.31 -4.82 16.50
N PRO A 50 -4.01 -5.70 17.23
CA PRO A 50 -3.74 -5.94 18.66
C PRO A 50 -2.41 -6.66 18.92
N TYR A 51 -1.73 -7.14 17.88
CA TYR A 51 -0.48 -7.88 18.00
C TYR A 51 0.77 -7.00 17.86
N ILE A 52 0.62 -5.79 17.33
CA ILE A 52 1.69 -4.79 17.23
C ILE A 52 1.70 -3.98 18.52
N ARG A 53 2.81 -4.03 19.27
CA ARG A 53 2.86 -3.51 20.65
C ARG A 53 3.60 -2.20 20.80
N THR A 54 4.58 -1.95 19.95
CA THR A 54 5.53 -0.83 20.08
C THR A 54 5.80 -0.17 18.73
N GLY A 55 6.59 0.91 18.74
CA GLY A 55 7.05 1.57 17.52
C GLY A 55 6.03 2.55 16.92
N TYR A 56 4.98 2.92 17.66
CA TYR A 56 4.00 3.89 17.19
C TYR A 56 4.56 5.30 17.24
N ARG A 57 4.28 6.07 16.18
CA ARG A 57 4.60 7.50 16.17
C ARG A 57 3.57 8.27 17.03
N PRO A 58 3.97 9.36 17.68
CA PRO A 58 3.01 10.25 18.31
C PRO A 58 2.05 10.88 17.31
N VAL A 59 0.79 11.07 17.71
CA VAL A 59 -0.19 11.78 16.88
C VAL A 59 0.21 13.25 16.76
N THR A 60 0.20 13.78 15.54
CA THR A 60 0.58 15.17 15.29
C THR A 60 -0.16 15.78 14.10
N PRO A 61 -0.80 16.95 14.23
CA PRO A 61 -1.49 17.62 13.12
C PRO A 61 -0.53 18.32 12.15
N SER A 62 0.76 17.94 12.14
CA SER A 62 1.81 18.61 11.39
C SER A 62 2.34 17.67 10.31
N ILE A 63 1.94 17.91 9.06
CA ILE A 63 2.44 17.19 7.89
C ILE A 63 3.99 17.16 7.84
N PRO A 64 4.72 18.26 8.08
CA PRO A 64 6.18 18.22 8.12
C PRO A 64 6.77 17.28 9.18
N ARG A 65 6.09 17.10 10.32
CA ARG A 65 6.49 16.13 11.36
C ARG A 65 6.15 14.69 10.96
N CYS A 66 5.06 14.46 10.24
CA CYS A 66 4.80 13.15 9.62
C CYS A 66 5.87 12.82 8.57
N LEU A 67 6.24 13.78 7.71
CA LEU A 67 7.30 13.61 6.71
C LEU A 67 8.68 13.42 7.34
N SER A 68 8.96 14.06 8.49
CA SER A 68 10.23 13.85 9.18
C SER A 68 10.41 12.41 9.66
N SER A 69 9.32 11.64 9.81
CA SER A 69 9.35 10.22 10.18
C SER A 69 9.99 9.29 9.17
N LEU A 70 10.10 9.72 7.91
CA LEU A 70 10.87 9.00 6.89
C LEU A 70 12.35 8.83 7.28
N ARG A 71 12.85 9.58 8.26
CA ARG A 71 14.25 9.58 8.68
C ARG A 71 14.54 8.69 9.89
N TYR A 72 13.54 8.01 10.46
CA TYR A 72 13.73 7.15 11.63
C TYR A 72 12.82 5.91 11.58
N LEU A 73 13.16 4.88 12.35
CA LEU A 73 12.41 3.62 12.37
C LEU A 73 11.17 3.70 13.26
N HIS A 74 10.07 3.13 12.77
CA HIS A 74 8.78 3.01 13.42
C HIS A 74 7.98 1.85 12.79
N ASN A 75 6.84 1.49 13.36
CA ASN A 75 6.04 0.33 12.92
C ASN A 75 5.53 0.43 11.48
N GLU A 76 5.29 1.66 11.00
CA GLU A 76 4.91 1.90 9.60
C GLU A 76 6.08 2.00 8.61
N THR A 77 7.35 1.93 9.03
CA THR A 77 8.50 2.23 8.13
C THR A 77 8.51 1.31 6.91
N VAL A 78 8.37 0.00 7.10
CA VAL A 78 8.36 -0.95 5.98
C VAL A 78 7.11 -0.77 5.11
N ASN A 79 5.94 -0.47 5.69
CA ASN A 79 4.72 -0.20 4.93
C ASN A 79 4.87 1.04 4.03
N VAL A 80 5.56 2.07 4.51
CA VAL A 80 5.88 3.28 3.73
C VAL A 80 6.84 2.93 2.60
N TYR A 81 8.00 2.34 2.90
CA TYR A 81 9.09 2.15 1.94
C TYR A 81 8.83 1.04 0.93
N SER A 82 8.09 0.00 1.30
CA SER A 82 7.70 -1.08 0.40
C SER A 82 6.89 -0.58 -0.79
N HIS A 83 6.18 0.54 -0.66
CA HIS A 83 5.46 1.19 -1.76
C HIS A 83 6.12 2.48 -2.25
N LEU A 84 6.84 3.24 -1.41
CA LEU A 84 7.53 4.46 -1.83
C LEU A 84 8.59 4.16 -2.90
N ILE A 85 9.44 3.17 -2.65
CA ILE A 85 10.55 2.83 -3.54
C ILE A 85 10.03 2.37 -4.92
N PRO A 86 9.09 1.41 -5.03
CA PRO A 86 8.52 1.04 -6.31
C PRO A 86 7.76 2.18 -7.01
N ALA A 87 7.08 3.06 -6.26
CA ALA A 87 6.44 4.24 -6.85
C ALA A 87 7.48 5.16 -7.51
N THR A 88 8.60 5.43 -6.83
CA THR A 88 9.68 6.25 -7.39
C THR A 88 10.32 5.57 -8.60
N ILE A 89 10.59 4.26 -8.54
CA ILE A 89 11.13 3.50 -9.68
C ILE A 89 10.18 3.55 -10.87
N ALA A 90 8.88 3.33 -10.65
CA ALA A 90 7.87 3.38 -11.71
C ALA A 90 7.76 4.79 -12.31
N PHE A 91 7.85 5.85 -11.50
CA PHE A 91 7.83 7.23 -11.98
C PHE A 91 9.04 7.54 -12.87
N LEU A 92 10.24 7.20 -12.42
CA LEU A 92 11.47 7.38 -13.21
C LEU A 92 11.46 6.51 -14.47
N GLY A 93 11.07 5.25 -14.34
CA GLY A 93 10.92 4.33 -15.47
C GLY A 93 9.93 4.84 -16.52
N ASN A 94 8.83 5.45 -16.08
CA ASN A 94 7.86 6.07 -16.98
C ASN A 94 8.45 7.24 -17.78
N GLY A 95 9.30 8.07 -17.16
CA GLY A 95 10.02 9.16 -17.83
C GLY A 95 11.09 8.68 -18.81
N LEU A 96 11.73 7.54 -18.53
CA LEU A 96 12.75 6.94 -19.39
C LEU A 96 12.18 6.04 -20.50
N LEU A 97 10.90 5.70 -20.42
CA LEU A 97 10.25 4.71 -21.28
C LEU A 97 10.34 5.07 -22.77
N TYR A 98 10.12 6.34 -23.10
CA TYR A 98 10.20 6.81 -24.49
C TYR A 98 11.58 6.54 -25.11
N GLY A 99 12.64 6.78 -24.34
CA GLY A 99 14.02 6.51 -24.78
C GLY A 99 14.25 5.01 -25.00
N TYR A 100 13.79 4.18 -24.06
CA TYR A 100 13.89 2.71 -24.17
C TYR A 100 13.17 2.17 -25.41
N PHE A 101 11.95 2.65 -25.70
CA PHE A 101 11.21 2.23 -26.88
C PHE A 101 11.88 2.69 -28.17
N LYS A 102 12.32 3.95 -28.22
CA LYS A 102 13.01 4.48 -29.41
C LYS A 102 14.28 3.70 -29.76
N THR A 103 15.02 3.20 -28.76
CA THR A 103 16.25 2.43 -29.00
C THR A 103 15.99 0.95 -29.25
N SER A 104 15.05 0.35 -28.53
CA SER A 104 14.84 -1.12 -28.55
C SER A 104 13.76 -1.55 -29.55
N PHE A 105 12.81 -0.68 -29.87
CA PHE A 105 11.69 -0.92 -30.78
C PHE A 105 11.44 0.31 -31.68
N PRO A 106 12.34 0.62 -32.64
CA PRO A 106 12.24 1.82 -33.46
C PRO A 106 10.93 1.95 -34.25
N ASP A 107 10.32 0.82 -34.62
CA ASP A 107 9.07 0.76 -35.37
C ASP A 107 7.81 0.80 -34.47
N ALA A 108 7.98 0.78 -33.14
CA ALA A 108 6.87 0.81 -32.21
C ALA A 108 6.16 2.16 -32.23
N THR A 109 4.83 2.11 -32.34
CA THR A 109 3.98 3.29 -32.35
C THR A 109 3.86 3.90 -30.95
N TRP A 110 3.38 5.14 -30.88
CA TRP A 110 3.06 5.76 -29.58
C TRP A 110 1.92 5.01 -28.86
N THR A 111 1.02 4.36 -29.60
CA THR A 111 -0.05 3.53 -29.04
C THR A 111 0.49 2.28 -28.35
N ASP A 112 1.58 1.70 -28.87
CA ASP A 112 2.26 0.57 -28.22
C ASP A 112 2.83 0.98 -26.86
N GLN A 113 3.36 2.20 -26.76
CA GLN A 113 3.90 2.77 -25.53
C GLN A 113 2.81 3.19 -24.53
N LEU A 114 1.63 3.56 -25.03
CA LEU A 114 0.53 4.06 -24.20
C LEU A 114 0.12 3.07 -23.11
N VAL A 115 0.09 1.76 -23.42
CA VAL A 115 -0.27 0.72 -22.44
C VAL A 115 0.70 0.71 -21.26
N PHE A 116 2.00 0.83 -21.52
CA PHE A 116 3.03 0.88 -20.50
C PHE A 116 2.98 2.18 -19.69
N HIS A 117 2.74 3.32 -20.34
CA HIS A 117 2.56 4.59 -19.65
C HIS A 117 1.36 4.58 -18.70
N ILE A 118 0.22 4.04 -19.15
CA ILE A 118 -0.98 3.87 -18.31
C ILE A 118 -0.65 2.95 -17.14
N TYR A 119 0.03 1.82 -17.39
CA TYR A 119 0.38 0.86 -16.35
C TYR A 119 1.29 1.46 -15.28
N LEU A 120 2.38 2.12 -15.69
CA LEU A 120 3.34 2.74 -14.79
C LEU A 120 2.71 3.90 -14.01
N THR A 121 1.94 4.77 -14.67
CA THR A 121 1.22 5.86 -14.00
C THR A 121 0.24 5.34 -12.96
N THR A 122 -0.53 4.30 -13.30
CA THR A 122 -1.45 3.67 -12.35
C THR A 122 -0.70 3.05 -11.16
N SER A 123 0.48 2.47 -11.40
CA SER A 123 1.33 1.91 -10.34
C SER A 123 1.88 3.01 -9.42
N VAL A 124 2.34 4.13 -9.98
CA VAL A 124 2.78 5.33 -9.22
C VAL A 124 1.66 5.83 -8.32
N LEU A 125 0.44 5.99 -8.85
CA LEU A 125 -0.70 6.46 -8.05
C LEU A 125 -1.06 5.47 -6.94
N CYS A 126 -1.15 4.18 -7.26
CA CYS A 126 -1.53 3.15 -6.28
C CYS A 126 -0.53 3.03 -5.13
N PHE A 127 0.76 2.89 -5.45
CA PHE A 127 1.81 2.76 -4.45
C PHE A 127 2.08 4.08 -3.74
N GLY A 128 2.08 5.21 -4.48
CA GLY A 128 2.28 6.53 -3.92
C GLY A 128 1.21 6.92 -2.90
N ILE A 129 -0.07 6.69 -3.22
CA ILE A 129 -1.18 6.96 -2.30
C ILE A 129 -1.10 6.06 -1.06
N SER A 130 -0.78 4.79 -1.23
CA SER A 130 -0.60 3.87 -0.11
C SER A 130 0.58 4.26 0.80
N SER A 131 1.70 4.69 0.21
CA SER A 131 2.86 5.18 0.96
C SER A 131 2.56 6.50 1.67
N ALA A 132 1.84 7.42 1.02
CA ALA A 132 1.39 8.68 1.60
C ALA A 132 0.46 8.45 2.79
N TYR A 133 -0.49 7.51 2.68
CA TYR A 133 -1.36 7.09 3.78
C TYR A 133 -0.54 6.68 5.00
N HIS A 134 0.37 5.71 4.85
CA HIS A 134 1.18 5.21 5.96
C HIS A 134 2.13 6.27 6.51
N THR A 135 2.61 7.20 5.66
CA THR A 135 3.42 8.33 6.12
C THR A 135 2.60 9.30 6.99
N LEU A 136 1.35 9.57 6.59
CA LEU A 136 0.46 10.56 7.20
C LEU A 136 -0.51 9.97 8.22
N LEU A 137 -0.45 8.66 8.47
CA LEU A 137 -1.37 7.95 9.37
C LEU A 137 -1.39 8.53 10.79
N CYS A 138 -0.25 8.98 11.31
CA CYS A 138 -0.17 9.63 12.62
C CYS A 138 -0.71 11.08 12.64
N HIS A 139 -1.31 11.57 11.56
CA HIS A 139 -1.80 12.95 11.51
C HIS A 139 -3.08 13.18 12.32
N SER A 140 -4.16 12.49 11.96
CA SER A 140 -5.45 12.50 12.65
C SER A 140 -6.37 11.39 12.10
N ALA A 141 -7.38 11.00 12.89
CA ALA A 141 -8.37 10.00 12.48
C ALA A 141 -9.08 10.38 11.16
N HIS A 142 -9.55 11.62 11.06
CA HIS A 142 -10.22 12.12 9.85
C HIS A 142 -9.33 12.01 8.61
N PHE A 143 -8.04 12.35 8.74
CA PHE A 143 -7.11 12.25 7.63
C PHE A 143 -6.95 10.79 7.20
N SER A 144 -6.74 9.88 8.16
CA SER A 144 -6.70 8.44 7.90
C SER A 144 -7.94 7.94 7.13
N ASP A 145 -9.15 8.33 7.55
CA ASP A 145 -10.39 7.88 6.92
C ASP A 145 -10.52 8.35 5.47
N VAL A 146 -10.15 9.61 5.20
CA VAL A 146 -10.16 10.16 3.82
C VAL A 146 -9.25 9.34 2.93
N TRP A 147 -8.00 9.08 3.35
CA TRP A 147 -7.05 8.28 2.56
C TRP A 147 -7.53 6.86 2.31
N VAL A 148 -8.13 6.21 3.30
CA VAL A 148 -8.72 4.87 3.13
C VAL A 148 -9.80 4.89 2.04
N ALA A 149 -10.65 5.92 1.99
CA ALA A 149 -11.68 6.04 0.94
C ALA A 149 -11.07 6.16 -0.47
N TRP A 150 -9.98 6.92 -0.63
CA TRP A 150 -9.26 7.03 -1.91
C TRP A 150 -8.65 5.69 -2.33
N ILE A 151 -7.98 4.99 -1.41
CA ILE A 151 -7.39 3.68 -1.67
C ILE A 151 -8.47 2.68 -2.10
N MET A 152 -9.58 2.60 -1.37
CA MET A 152 -10.67 1.68 -1.69
C MET A 152 -11.30 1.96 -3.05
N SER A 153 -11.46 3.24 -3.42
CA SER A 153 -11.99 3.63 -4.74
C SER A 153 -11.07 3.18 -5.90
N LEU A 154 -9.76 3.30 -5.72
CA LEU A 154 -8.76 2.85 -6.71
C LEU A 154 -8.73 1.32 -6.83
N LEU A 155 -8.84 0.59 -5.72
CA LEU A 155 -8.85 -0.87 -5.74
C LEU A 155 -10.16 -1.42 -6.34
N TYR A 156 -11.30 -0.81 -6.01
CA TYR A 156 -12.61 -1.24 -6.49
C TYR A 156 -12.79 -1.05 -8.00
N SER A 157 -12.32 0.07 -8.55
CA SER A 157 -12.38 0.32 -10.00
C SER A 157 -11.62 -0.73 -10.82
N ARG A 158 -10.45 -1.17 -10.35
CA ARG A 158 -9.65 -2.22 -10.99
C ARG A 158 -10.33 -3.59 -10.95
N PHE A 159 -11.04 -3.88 -9.85
CA PHE A 159 -11.82 -5.10 -9.71
C PHE A 159 -13.00 -5.14 -10.69
N LEU A 160 -13.75 -4.04 -10.83
CA LEU A 160 -14.88 -3.94 -11.76
C LEU A 160 -14.48 -4.11 -13.23
N VAL A 161 -13.36 -3.51 -13.66
CA VAL A 161 -12.84 -3.68 -15.03
C VAL A 161 -12.48 -5.13 -15.32
N ARG A 162 -12.00 -5.88 -14.32
CA ARG A 162 -11.68 -7.29 -14.49
C ARG A 162 -12.94 -8.14 -14.64
N LEU A 163 -13.96 -7.88 -13.81
CA LEU A 163 -15.25 -8.58 -13.89
C LEU A 163 -15.98 -8.30 -15.22
N SER A 164 -15.99 -7.04 -15.67
CA SER A 164 -16.70 -6.65 -16.89
C SER A 164 -16.12 -7.28 -18.16
N ARG A 165 -14.84 -7.63 -18.14
CA ARG A 165 -14.15 -8.29 -19.27
C ARG A 165 -14.13 -9.82 -19.16
N GLY A 166 -14.78 -10.41 -18.15
CA GLY A 166 -14.87 -11.86 -17.98
C GLY A 166 -13.54 -12.55 -17.66
N TYR A 167 -12.51 -11.81 -17.22
CA TYR A 167 -11.20 -12.39 -16.92
C TYR A 167 -11.23 -13.13 -15.58
N THR A 168 -11.35 -14.46 -15.64
CA THR A 168 -11.08 -15.32 -14.49
C THR A 168 -9.59 -15.29 -14.15
N LEU A 169 -9.25 -15.43 -12.86
CA LEU A 169 -7.87 -15.72 -12.48
C LEU A 169 -7.60 -17.19 -12.81
N ASP A 170 -6.43 -17.50 -13.35
CA ASP A 170 -5.95 -18.88 -13.40
C ASP A 170 -5.94 -19.49 -11.98
N SER A 171 -6.10 -20.81 -11.87
CA SER A 171 -6.18 -21.52 -10.59
C SER A 171 -4.99 -21.17 -9.68
N THR A 172 -3.79 -21.09 -10.25
CA THR A 172 -2.56 -20.78 -9.53
C THR A 172 -2.58 -19.35 -8.99
N ALA A 173 -2.94 -18.38 -9.84
CA ALA A 173 -3.04 -16.97 -9.44
C ALA A 173 -4.15 -16.74 -8.40
N SER A 174 -5.25 -17.50 -8.50
CA SER A 174 -6.34 -17.48 -7.52
C SER A 174 -5.90 -17.99 -6.15
N HIS A 175 -5.18 -19.12 -6.09
CA HIS A 175 -4.67 -19.66 -4.83
C HIS A 175 -3.68 -18.71 -4.17
N THR A 176 -2.71 -18.20 -4.93
CA THR A 176 -1.73 -17.23 -4.43
C THR A 176 -2.39 -15.97 -3.85
N TYR A 177 -3.38 -15.42 -4.56
CA TYR A 177 -4.14 -14.26 -4.07
C TYR A 177 -4.89 -14.57 -2.76
N LYS A 178 -5.57 -15.72 -2.68
CA LYS A 178 -6.27 -16.16 -1.46
C LYS A 178 -5.32 -16.37 -0.28
N SER A 179 -4.12 -16.91 -0.53
CA SER A 179 -3.10 -17.09 0.51
C SER A 179 -2.66 -15.77 1.12
N PHE A 180 -2.39 -14.74 0.30
CA PHE A 180 -1.99 -13.42 0.81
C PHE A 180 -3.12 -12.73 1.59
N ILE A 181 -4.36 -12.80 1.10
CA ILE A 181 -5.52 -12.27 1.85
C ILE A 181 -5.72 -13.03 3.17
N GLY A 182 -5.50 -14.35 3.18
CA GLY A 182 -5.59 -15.16 4.40
C GLY A 182 -4.54 -14.77 5.44
N GLN A 183 -3.29 -14.56 5.04
CA GLN A 183 -2.22 -14.12 5.93
C GLN A 183 -2.51 -12.74 6.53
N TRP A 184 -2.95 -11.79 5.70
CA TRP A 184 -3.35 -10.45 6.14
C TRP A 184 -4.54 -10.49 7.11
N SER A 185 -5.55 -11.33 6.84
CA SER A 185 -6.77 -11.43 7.65
C SER A 185 -6.54 -12.12 9.00
N THR A 186 -5.55 -13.00 9.09
CA THR A 186 -5.18 -13.72 10.31
C THR A 186 -4.08 -13.04 11.11
N HIS A 187 -3.53 -11.94 10.58
CA HIS A 187 -2.40 -11.23 11.14
C HIS A 187 -1.19 -12.14 11.38
N PHE A 188 -0.96 -13.14 10.53
CA PHE A 188 0.21 -14.00 10.66
C PHE A 188 1.41 -13.35 9.96
N PRO A 189 2.60 -13.27 10.60
CA PRO A 189 3.03 -13.99 11.80
C PRO A 189 2.87 -13.25 13.15
N GLU A 190 2.46 -11.98 13.16
CA GLU A 190 2.38 -11.20 14.40
C GLU A 190 1.38 -11.75 15.42
N SER A 191 0.32 -12.40 14.97
CA SER A 191 -0.64 -13.10 15.82
C SER A 191 -0.04 -14.31 16.54
N TRP A 192 1.00 -14.93 15.98
CA TRP A 192 1.69 -16.07 16.58
C TRP A 192 2.68 -15.62 17.67
N LYS A 193 3.37 -14.50 17.47
CA LYS A 193 4.30 -13.94 18.46
C LYS A 193 4.16 -12.41 18.57
N PRO A 194 3.19 -11.92 19.35
CA PRO A 194 2.92 -10.49 19.49
C PRO A 194 4.15 -9.70 19.94
N GLY A 195 4.33 -8.48 19.44
CA GLY A 195 5.48 -7.62 19.75
C GLY A 195 6.77 -7.94 18.99
N SER A 196 6.91 -9.15 18.42
CA SER A 196 8.15 -9.53 17.72
C SER A 196 8.24 -9.01 16.29
N PHE A 197 7.11 -8.59 15.71
CA PHE A 197 6.99 -8.16 14.32
C PHE A 197 6.56 -6.68 14.23
N ASP A 198 6.84 -5.90 15.27
CA ASP A 198 6.38 -4.51 15.38
C ASP A 198 6.96 -3.61 14.28
N ILE A 199 8.23 -3.83 13.93
CA ILE A 199 8.93 -3.05 12.88
C ILE A 199 9.11 -3.86 11.59
N TRP A 200 9.32 -5.18 11.69
CA TRP A 200 9.72 -6.02 10.56
C TRP A 200 8.88 -7.30 10.47
N GLY A 201 8.45 -7.65 9.27
CA GLY A 201 7.85 -8.94 8.93
C GLY A 201 6.39 -9.11 9.34
N SER A 202 5.66 -8.04 9.67
CA SER A 202 4.23 -8.15 9.93
C SER A 202 3.44 -8.50 8.67
N SER A 203 2.27 -9.09 8.84
CA SER A 203 1.39 -9.53 7.75
C SER A 203 1.07 -8.41 6.75
N HIS A 204 0.89 -7.18 7.23
CA HIS A 204 0.63 -6.00 6.40
C HIS A 204 1.84 -5.67 5.51
N GLN A 205 3.05 -5.76 6.05
CA GLN A 205 4.28 -5.54 5.29
C GLN A 205 4.47 -6.61 4.21
N VAL A 206 4.22 -7.87 4.56
CA VAL A 206 4.27 -9.00 3.61
C VAL A 206 3.24 -8.80 2.50
N PHE A 207 2.03 -8.35 2.83
CA PHE A 207 1.00 -8.04 1.85
C PHE A 207 1.47 -6.95 0.86
N HIS A 208 1.99 -5.83 1.35
CA HIS A 208 2.53 -4.76 0.49
C HIS A 208 3.61 -5.28 -0.48
N ILE A 209 4.58 -6.03 0.04
CA ILE A 209 5.67 -6.60 -0.78
C ILE A 209 5.09 -7.54 -1.85
N SER A 210 4.10 -8.36 -1.50
CA SER A 210 3.45 -9.29 -2.42
C SER A 210 2.71 -8.57 -3.55
N VAL A 211 2.06 -7.45 -3.25
CA VAL A 211 1.38 -6.61 -4.26
C VAL A 211 2.39 -6.03 -5.25
N VAL A 212 3.56 -5.58 -4.77
CA VAL A 212 4.63 -5.07 -5.64
C VAL A 212 5.18 -6.18 -6.53
N ILE A 213 5.48 -7.36 -5.98
CA ILE A 213 5.94 -8.53 -6.77
C ILE A 213 4.93 -8.87 -7.86
N CYS A 214 3.64 -8.92 -7.52
CA CYS A 214 2.57 -9.17 -8.48
C CYS A 214 2.55 -8.13 -9.61
N ALA A 215 2.70 -6.84 -9.28
CA ALA A 215 2.77 -5.78 -10.27
C ALA A 215 4.01 -5.92 -11.17
N THR A 216 5.18 -6.22 -10.61
CA THR A 216 6.41 -6.43 -11.39
C THR A 216 6.31 -7.61 -12.33
N VAL A 217 5.82 -8.76 -11.86
CA VAL A 217 5.59 -9.95 -12.70
C VAL A 217 4.60 -9.65 -13.82
N HIS A 218 3.54 -8.90 -13.51
CA HIS A 218 2.55 -8.51 -14.51
C HIS A 218 3.13 -7.58 -15.58
N LEU A 219 3.89 -6.56 -15.19
CA LEU A 219 4.58 -5.67 -16.13
C LEU A 219 5.57 -6.44 -17.02
N TYR A 220 6.33 -7.36 -16.43
CA TYR A 220 7.24 -8.22 -17.18
C TYR A 220 6.49 -9.08 -18.21
N GLY A 221 5.34 -9.65 -17.82
CA GLY A 221 4.46 -10.38 -18.74
C GLY A 221 3.96 -9.52 -19.91
N ILE A 222 3.59 -8.26 -19.66
CA ILE A 222 3.18 -7.32 -20.72
C ILE A 222 4.38 -7.03 -21.66
N LEU A 223 5.57 -6.78 -21.11
CA LEU A 223 6.78 -6.53 -21.90
C LEU A 223 7.15 -7.73 -22.78
N LEU A 224 7.11 -8.95 -22.23
CA LEU A 224 7.37 -10.17 -23.00
C LEU A 224 6.33 -10.40 -24.09
N ALA A 225 5.04 -10.20 -23.79
CA ALA A 225 3.98 -10.32 -24.78
C ALA A 225 4.15 -9.30 -25.92
N PHE A 226 4.54 -8.07 -25.57
CA PHE A 226 4.85 -7.04 -26.56
C PHE A 226 6.06 -7.41 -27.42
N GLN A 227 7.17 -7.84 -26.82
CA GLN A 227 8.36 -8.30 -27.53
C GLN A 227 8.04 -9.44 -28.49
N TRP A 228 7.33 -10.47 -28.02
CA TRP A 228 6.90 -11.58 -28.83
C TRP A 228 6.05 -11.14 -30.02
N ASN A 229 5.08 -10.25 -29.79
CA ASN A 229 4.22 -9.72 -30.84
C ASN A 229 5.01 -8.87 -31.86
N ASN A 230 6.01 -8.11 -31.40
CA ASN A 230 6.88 -7.31 -32.25
C ASN A 230 7.76 -8.19 -33.16
N GLU A 231 8.28 -9.29 -32.64
CA GLU A 231 9.12 -10.24 -33.41
C GLU A 231 8.30 -11.14 -34.35
N ASN A 232 7.06 -11.47 -33.98
CA ASN A 232 6.24 -12.48 -34.65
C ASN A 232 4.95 -11.89 -35.27
N GLN A 233 5.02 -10.66 -35.77
CA GLN A 233 3.87 -10.00 -36.40
C GLN A 233 3.28 -10.87 -37.52
N ARG A 234 2.05 -11.34 -37.33
CA ARG A 234 1.35 -12.21 -38.28
C ARG A 234 0.95 -11.50 -39.58
N CYS A 235 0.86 -10.18 -39.56
CA CYS A 235 0.60 -9.35 -40.72
C CYS A 235 1.66 -8.25 -40.78
N LYS A 236 2.51 -8.26 -41.80
CA LYS A 236 3.32 -7.09 -42.15
C LYS A 236 2.36 -6.05 -42.72
N THR A 237 2.26 -4.88 -42.11
CA THR A 237 1.61 -3.73 -42.74
C THR A 237 2.43 -3.36 -43.96
N GLY A 238 1.97 -3.82 -45.14
CA GLY A 238 2.50 -3.43 -46.44
C GLY A 238 1.98 -2.05 -46.86
#